data_AF-W2JRP9-F1
#
_entry.id   AF-W2JRP9-F1
#
_cell.length_a   1.000
_cell.length_b   1.000
_cell.length_c   1.000
_cell.angle_alpha   90.00
_cell.angle_beta   90.00
_cell.angle_gamma   90.00
#
_symmetry.space_group_name_H-M   'P 1'
#
loop_
_entity.id
_entity.type
_entity.pdbx_description
1 polymer ?
#
loop_
_entity_poly.entity_id
_entity_poly.type
_entity_poly.pdbx_seq_one_letter_code
_entity_poly.pdbx_strand_id
1 'polypeptide(L)'
;MAGDDVAVHKPTLEVTGKVAAGKAEEEFRNYKDSDRHALVSRHYALMRKNQTVAFQEKMQAKYGSFSNTKMTVWEAFAALKGYVDSSDPDSSLPNLEHMLQTAEGIRAAGHPDWFQLVGLLHDMGKI
;
A
#
# COMPACT_ATOMS: atom_id res chain seq x y z
N MET A 1 -6.82 36.17 -18.63
CA MET A 1 -6.23 36.35 -17.29
C MET A 1 -5.20 35.25 -17.13
N ALA A 2 -3.93 35.63 -17.03
CA ALA A 2 -2.81 34.70 -16.91
C ALA A 2 -2.99 33.89 -15.62
N GLY A 3 -2.97 32.57 -15.73
CA GLY A 3 -2.90 31.70 -14.56
C GLY A 3 -1.48 31.75 -14.02
N ASP A 4 -1.34 32.19 -12.78
CA ASP A 4 -0.05 32.26 -12.09
C ASP A 4 0.62 30.89 -12.11
N ASP A 5 1.84 30.84 -12.67
CA ASP A 5 2.77 29.72 -12.50
C ASP A 5 3.16 29.68 -11.01
N VAL A 6 2.40 28.94 -10.21
CA VAL A 6 2.79 28.63 -8.83
C VAL A 6 4.00 27.73 -8.91
N ALA A 7 5.18 28.30 -8.68
CA ALA A 7 6.42 27.56 -8.56
C ALA A 7 6.28 26.54 -7.42
N VAL A 8 6.04 25.27 -7.77
CA VAL A 8 6.04 24.16 -6.83
C VAL A 8 7.48 23.96 -6.38
N HIS A 9 7.85 24.57 -5.26
CA HIS A 9 9.13 24.32 -4.61
C HIS A 9 9.13 22.85 -4.17
N LYS A 10 9.82 21.99 -4.92
CA LYS A 10 10.06 20.60 -4.53
C LYS A 10 11.04 20.62 -3.35
N PRO A 11 10.63 20.23 -2.13
CA PRO A 11 11.58 20.10 -1.03
C PRO A 11 12.62 19.05 -1.45
N THR A 12 13.90 19.44 -1.40
CA THR A 12 14.98 18.49 -1.64
C THR A 12 15.21 17.76 -0.32
N LEU A 13 14.80 16.49 -0.25
CA LEU A 13 15.14 15.64 0.88
C LEU A 13 16.61 15.27 0.78
N GLU A 14 17.43 15.79 1.69
CA GLU A 14 18.82 15.33 1.83
C GLU A 14 18.81 13.90 2.39
N VAL A 15 19.12 12.91 1.54
CA VAL A 15 19.25 11.52 1.96
C VAL A 15 20.59 11.35 2.65
N THR A 16 20.59 11.34 3.98
CA THR A 16 21.77 11.05 4.80
C THR A 16 21.84 9.54 5.07
N GLY A 17 22.61 8.81 4.26
CA GLY A 17 22.88 7.38 4.47
C GLY A 17 23.16 6.60 3.17
N LYS A 18 23.79 5.43 3.29
CA LYS A 18 23.84 4.45 2.19
C LYS A 18 22.47 3.79 2.08
N VAL A 19 21.72 4.12 1.03
CA VAL A 19 20.56 3.30 0.62
C VAL A 19 21.13 1.97 0.13
N ALA A 20 20.69 0.85 0.72
CA ALA A 20 21.06 -0.47 0.23
C ALA A 20 20.66 -0.58 -1.25
N ALA A 21 21.49 -1.21 -2.07
CA ALA A 21 21.11 -1.51 -3.44
C ALA A 21 19.78 -2.29 -3.40
N GLY A 22 18.77 -1.77 -4.09
CA GLY A 22 17.48 -2.44 -4.19
C GLY A 22 17.61 -3.81 -4.87
N LYS A 23 16.59 -4.64 -4.72
CA LYS A 23 16.45 -5.90 -5.48
C LYS A 23 16.45 -5.61 -6.99
N ALA A 24 16.99 -6.53 -7.79
CA ALA A 24 16.80 -6.51 -9.23
C ALA A 24 15.32 -6.74 -9.57
N GLU A 25 14.88 -6.29 -10.75
CA GLU A 25 13.47 -6.37 -11.16
C GLU A 25 12.96 -7.82 -11.15
N GLU A 26 13.81 -8.76 -11.52
CA GLU A 26 13.52 -10.19 -11.61
C GLU A 26 13.38 -10.88 -10.24
N GLU A 27 13.86 -10.24 -9.18
CA GLU A 27 13.78 -10.77 -7.81
C GLU A 27 12.45 -10.43 -7.12
N PHE A 28 11.70 -9.45 -7.65
CA PHE A 28 10.40 -9.08 -7.12
C PHE A 28 9.34 -10.14 -7.46
N ARG A 29 8.32 -10.25 -6.60
CA ARG A 29 7.17 -11.15 -6.78
C ARG A 29 7.58 -12.63 -6.91
N ASN A 30 8.63 -13.04 -6.18
CA ASN A 30 9.05 -14.44 -6.15
C ASN A 30 8.10 -15.31 -5.28
N TYR A 31 7.27 -16.10 -5.94
CA TYR A 31 6.34 -17.05 -5.31
C TYR A 31 6.86 -18.49 -5.22
N LYS A 32 8.12 -18.76 -5.56
CA LYS A 32 8.70 -20.11 -5.55
C LYS A 32 9.46 -20.41 -4.27
N ASP A 33 10.38 -19.53 -3.89
CA ASP A 33 11.38 -19.79 -2.84
C ASP A 33 11.81 -18.54 -2.07
N SER A 34 10.93 -17.52 -2.00
CA SER A 34 11.16 -16.36 -1.13
C SER A 34 11.11 -16.74 0.36
N ASP A 35 11.75 -15.93 1.22
CA ASP A 35 11.73 -16.10 2.68
C ASP A 35 10.31 -16.10 3.27
N ARG A 36 9.35 -15.50 2.56
CA ARG A 36 7.92 -15.42 2.95
C ARG A 36 7.04 -16.46 2.26
N HIS A 37 7.61 -17.37 1.45
CA HIS A 37 6.85 -18.30 0.60
C HIS A 37 5.79 -19.09 1.37
N ALA A 38 6.13 -19.67 2.53
CA ALA A 38 5.19 -20.49 3.30
C ALA A 38 3.96 -19.69 3.78
N LEU A 39 4.16 -18.44 4.20
CA LEU A 39 3.09 -17.54 4.64
C LEU A 39 2.18 -17.16 3.47
N VAL A 40 2.79 -16.71 2.37
CA VAL A 40 2.09 -16.29 1.15
C VAL A 40 1.31 -17.46 0.52
N SER A 41 1.93 -18.63 0.43
CA SER A 41 1.31 -19.84 -0.09
C SER A 41 0.08 -20.25 0.73
N ARG A 42 0.19 -20.21 2.07
CA ARG A 42 -0.94 -20.47 2.97
C ARG A 42 -2.05 -19.42 2.80
N HIS A 43 -1.70 -18.13 2.72
CA HIS A 43 -2.66 -17.06 2.50
C HIS A 43 -3.51 -17.33 1.25
N TYR A 44 -2.84 -17.55 0.11
CA TYR A 44 -3.54 -17.80 -1.15
C TYR A 44 -4.29 -19.13 -1.17
N ALA A 45 -3.80 -20.18 -0.51
CA ALA A 45 -4.53 -21.44 -0.38
C ALA A 45 -5.87 -21.25 0.36
N LEU A 46 -5.86 -20.50 1.46
CA LEU A 46 -7.08 -20.16 2.21
C LEU A 46 -8.00 -19.27 1.40
N MET A 47 -7.47 -18.27 0.70
CA MET A 47 -8.25 -17.38 -0.15
C MET A 47 -8.96 -18.17 -1.26
N ARG A 48 -8.22 -19.01 -2.02
CA ARG A 48 -8.79 -19.84 -3.09
C ARG A 48 -9.84 -20.83 -2.59
N LYS A 49 -9.70 -21.33 -1.37
CA LYS A 49 -10.66 -22.27 -0.78
C LYS A 49 -11.97 -21.59 -0.36
N ASN A 50 -11.91 -20.35 0.12
CA ASN A 50 -13.03 -19.73 0.86
C ASN A 50 -13.69 -18.54 0.14
N GLN A 51 -13.03 -17.92 -0.84
CA GLN A 51 -13.63 -16.83 -1.63
C GLN A 51 -14.66 -17.39 -2.62
N THR A 52 -15.91 -17.47 -2.18
CA THR A 52 -17.07 -17.89 -2.99
C THR A 52 -17.98 -16.68 -3.27
N VAL A 53 -18.89 -16.81 -4.24
CA VAL A 53 -19.91 -15.77 -4.53
C VAL A 53 -20.70 -15.43 -3.26
N ALA A 54 -21.18 -16.45 -2.53
CA ALA A 54 -21.91 -16.25 -1.29
C ALA A 54 -21.08 -15.52 -0.22
N PHE A 55 -19.77 -15.78 -0.14
CA PHE A 55 -18.88 -15.04 0.76
C PHE A 55 -18.73 -13.57 0.31
N GLN A 56 -18.55 -13.32 -0.98
CA GLN A 56 -18.44 -11.98 -1.54
C GLN A 56 -19.72 -11.17 -1.28
N GLU A 57 -20.90 -11.74 -1.54
CA GLU A 57 -22.19 -11.08 -1.31
C GLU A 57 -22.37 -10.72 0.17
N LYS A 58 -21.98 -11.64 1.07
CA LYS A 58 -21.97 -11.40 2.51
C LYS A 58 -21.02 -10.25 2.90
N MET A 59 -19.81 -10.20 2.34
CA MET A 59 -18.85 -9.12 2.63
C MET A 59 -19.32 -7.77 2.06
N GLN A 60 -19.95 -7.77 0.89
CA GLN A 60 -20.55 -6.57 0.30
C GLN A 60 -21.69 -6.03 1.18
N ALA A 61 -22.60 -6.89 1.63
CA ALA A 61 -23.65 -6.49 2.57
C ALA A 61 -23.08 -5.96 3.89
N LYS A 62 -21.97 -6.55 4.36
CA LYS A 62 -21.32 -6.15 5.62
C LYS A 62 -20.62 -4.78 5.51
N TYR A 63 -19.83 -4.55 4.47
CA TYR A 63 -18.94 -3.39 4.39
C TYR A 63 -19.43 -2.28 3.46
N GLY A 64 -20.33 -2.58 2.51
CA GLY A 64 -20.81 -1.62 1.51
C GLY A 64 -21.66 -0.48 2.06
N SER A 65 -22.12 -0.58 3.31
CA SER A 65 -22.84 0.51 4.00
C SER A 65 -21.92 1.54 4.66
N PHE A 66 -20.61 1.26 4.74
CA PHE A 66 -19.62 2.12 5.43
C PHE A 66 -20.01 2.50 6.87
N SER A 67 -20.74 1.63 7.56
CA SER A 67 -21.26 1.88 8.91
C SER A 67 -20.38 1.29 10.02
N ASN A 68 -19.28 0.63 9.67
CA ASN A 68 -18.40 -0.06 10.62
C ASN A 68 -17.70 0.87 11.61
N THR A 69 -17.31 2.07 11.17
CA THR A 69 -16.53 3.02 11.96
C THR A 69 -16.54 4.41 11.31
N LYS A 70 -16.30 5.44 12.11
CA LYS A 70 -16.03 6.80 11.63
C LYS A 70 -14.64 7.19 12.12
N MET A 71 -13.76 7.51 11.17
CA MET A 71 -12.39 7.91 11.48
C MET A 71 -11.85 8.86 10.43
N THR A 72 -10.87 9.65 10.84
CA THR A 72 -10.02 10.46 9.98
C THR A 72 -8.99 9.58 9.26
N VAL A 73 -8.38 10.11 8.19
CA VAL A 73 -7.30 9.42 7.47
C VAL A 73 -6.12 9.10 8.38
N TRP A 74 -5.81 9.98 9.34
CA TRP A 74 -4.70 9.76 10.27
C TRP A 74 -4.96 8.61 11.25
N GLU A 75 -6.20 8.47 11.71
CA GLU A 75 -6.61 7.34 12.55
C GLU A 75 -6.54 6.02 11.78
N ALA A 76 -6.87 6.01 10.49
CA ALA A 76 -6.68 4.84 9.63
C ALA A 76 -5.20 4.47 9.46
N PHE A 77 -4.30 5.45 9.29
CA PHE A 77 -2.85 5.19 9.29
C PHE A 77 -2.36 4.61 10.62
N ALA A 78 -2.87 5.12 11.74
CA ALA A 78 -2.54 4.57 13.05
C ALA A 78 -3.01 3.11 13.19
N ALA A 79 -4.19 2.76 12.66
CA ALA A 79 -4.71 1.40 12.65
C ALA A 79 -3.84 0.45 11.79
N LEU A 80 -3.30 0.93 10.66
CA LEU A 80 -2.45 0.13 9.76
C LEU A 80 -0.97 0.04 10.19
N LYS A 81 -0.54 0.81 11.20
CA LYS A 81 0.86 0.89 11.64
C LYS A 81 1.45 -0.46 12.07
N GLY A 82 0.62 -1.41 12.52
CA GLY A 82 1.06 -2.76 12.88
C GLY A 82 0.69 -3.83 11.86
N TYR A 83 -0.04 -3.48 10.80
CA TYR A 83 -0.51 -4.45 9.82
C TYR A 83 0.60 -4.80 8.83
N VAL A 84 0.93 -6.09 8.74
CA VAL A 84 1.87 -6.63 7.75
C VAL A 84 1.10 -7.52 6.79
N ASP A 85 1.19 -7.22 5.49
CA ASP A 85 0.47 -7.97 4.47
C ASP A 85 1.06 -9.39 4.31
N SER A 86 0.25 -10.40 4.65
CA SER A 86 0.65 -11.80 4.56
C SER A 86 0.63 -12.37 3.13
N SER A 87 0.06 -11.65 2.17
CA SER A 87 0.05 -12.02 0.75
C SER A 87 1.27 -11.51 -0.01
N ASP A 88 1.96 -10.50 0.51
CA ASP A 88 3.11 -9.88 -0.16
C ASP A 88 4.39 -10.72 0.04
N PRO A 89 5.01 -11.24 -1.04
CA PRO A 89 6.29 -11.93 -0.94
C PRO A 89 7.48 -10.97 -0.75
N ASP A 90 7.30 -9.68 -1.04
CA ASP A 90 8.42 -8.74 -1.17
C ASP A 90 8.70 -7.94 0.10
N SER A 91 7.67 -7.71 0.92
CA SER A 91 7.75 -6.85 2.10
C SER A 91 7.28 -7.53 3.38
N SER A 92 8.00 -7.26 4.47
CA SER A 92 7.57 -7.55 5.84
C SER A 92 7.32 -6.27 6.65
N LEU A 93 7.42 -5.11 6.00
CA LEU A 93 7.21 -3.82 6.63
C LEU A 93 5.74 -3.58 6.93
N PRO A 94 5.44 -2.74 7.94
CA PRO A 94 4.10 -2.20 8.11
C PRO A 94 3.56 -1.56 6.84
N ASN A 95 2.27 -1.76 6.58
CA ASN A 95 1.64 -1.30 5.34
C ASN A 95 1.65 0.23 5.16
N LEU A 96 1.68 0.98 6.27
CA LEU A 96 1.86 2.43 6.23
C LEU A 96 3.17 2.84 5.55
N GLU A 97 4.26 2.09 5.77
CA GLU A 97 5.55 2.37 5.13
C GLU A 97 5.47 2.14 3.62
N HIS A 98 4.78 1.08 3.18
CA HIS A 98 4.53 0.81 1.77
C HIS A 98 3.72 1.94 1.09
N MET A 99 2.68 2.44 1.76
CA MET A 99 1.85 3.53 1.26
C MET A 99 2.66 4.83 1.11
N LEU A 100 3.54 5.13 2.08
CA LEU A 100 4.45 6.27 2.00
C LEU A 100 5.48 6.12 0.87
N GLN A 101 6.08 4.93 0.72
CA GLN A 101 7.03 4.65 -0.38
C GLN A 101 6.37 4.83 -1.75
N THR A 102 5.14 4.36 -1.91
CA THR A 102 4.37 4.51 -3.16
C THR A 102 4.10 6.00 -3.45
N ALA A 103 3.62 6.76 -2.46
CA ALA A 103 3.35 8.19 -2.61
C ALA A 103 4.62 8.99 -2.96
N GLU A 104 5.73 8.73 -2.27
CA GLU A 104 7.00 9.40 -2.50
C GLU A 104 7.65 9.02 -3.83
N GLY A 105 7.51 7.76 -4.28
CA GLY A 105 7.93 7.34 -5.62
C GLY A 105 7.19 8.10 -6.71
N ILE A 106 5.86 8.21 -6.59
CA ILE A 106 5.02 8.99 -7.51
C ILE A 106 5.43 10.48 -7.50
N ARG A 107 5.66 11.05 -6.31
CA ARG A 107 6.12 12.45 -6.16
C ARG A 107 7.48 12.68 -6.82
N ALA A 108 8.44 11.79 -6.58
CA ALA A 108 9.78 11.86 -7.14
C ALA A 108 9.79 11.78 -8.68
N ALA A 109 8.89 10.98 -9.25
CA ALA A 109 8.65 10.89 -10.69
C ALA A 109 7.99 12.16 -11.30
N GLY A 110 7.61 13.15 -10.47
CA GLY A 110 7.09 14.43 -10.94
C GLY A 110 5.60 14.42 -11.29
N HIS A 111 4.85 13.44 -10.78
CA HIS A 111 3.40 13.35 -10.99
C HIS A 111 2.61 14.35 -10.13
N PRO A 112 1.37 14.69 -10.53
CA PRO A 112 0.52 15.63 -9.80
C PRO A 112 0.18 15.15 -8.38
N ASP A 113 -0.15 16.10 -7.52
CA ASP A 113 -0.47 15.91 -6.10
C ASP A 113 -1.58 14.88 -5.85
N TRP A 114 -2.65 14.89 -6.63
CA TRP A 114 -3.74 13.92 -6.50
C TRP A 114 -3.27 12.49 -6.75
N PHE A 115 -2.25 12.28 -7.61
CA PHE A 115 -1.74 10.94 -7.88
C PHE A 115 -0.82 10.46 -6.75
N GLN A 116 -0.07 11.38 -6.15
CA GLN A 116 0.69 11.10 -4.91
C GLN A 116 -0.29 10.68 -3.79
N LEU A 117 -1.42 11.38 -3.68
CA LEU A 117 -2.47 11.03 -2.72
C LEU A 117 -3.09 9.67 -3.02
N VAL A 118 -3.36 9.33 -4.28
CA VAL A 118 -3.81 7.97 -4.65
C VAL A 118 -2.81 6.92 -4.17
N GLY A 119 -1.50 7.14 -4.39
CA GLY A 119 -0.46 6.25 -3.88
C GLY A 119 -0.49 6.10 -2.35
N LEU A 120 -0.77 7.19 -1.63
CA LEU A 120 -0.89 7.17 -0.18
C LEU A 120 -2.15 6.45 0.31
N LEU A 121 -3.27 6.50 -0.42
CA LEU A 121 -4.57 5.97 0.03
C LEU A 121 -4.87 4.55 -0.50
N HIS A 122 -4.14 4.06 -1.50
CA HIS A 122 -4.53 2.88 -2.30
C HIS A 122 -4.83 1.62 -1.48
N ASP A 123 -4.14 1.46 -0.36
CA ASP A 123 -4.14 0.26 0.47
C ASP A 123 -4.92 0.43 1.78
N MET A 124 -5.62 1.56 1.97
CA MET A 124 -6.37 1.85 3.20
C MET A 124 -7.51 0.86 3.47
N GLY A 125 -7.98 0.12 2.47
CA GLY A 125 -9.00 -0.91 2.63
C GLY A 125 -8.55 -2.14 3.42
N LYS A 126 -7.27 -2.22 3.82
CA LYS A 126 -6.71 -3.28 4.67
C LYS A 126 -7.10 -3.16 6.16
N ILE A 127 -7.81 -2.09 6.54
CA ILE A 127 -8.35 -1.87 7.91
C ILE A 127 -9.50 -2.82 8.27
#